data_AF-A0A1D6MQU9-F1
#
_entry.id   AF-A0A1D6MQU9-F1
#
_cell.length_a   1.000
_cell.length_b   1.000
_cell.length_c   1.000
_cell.angle_alpha   90.00
_cell.angle_beta   90.00
_cell.angle_gamma   90.00
#
_symmetry.space_group_name_H-M   'P 1'
#
loop_
_entity.id
_entity.type
_entity.pdbx_description
1 polymer ?
#
loop_
_entity_poly.entity_id
_entity_poly.type
_entity_poly.pdbx_seq_one_letter_code
_entity_poly.pdbx_strand_id
1 'polypeptide(L)'
;MRRLLGGSLVLCIAAVVESKPPLDSLGIPPQDEAYYIGGVIKCRDGSGRFSRDQLNDDFCDCPDGTDEPGTSACPEAKFYCKNAGHTPVTIFSSRVNDGICDCCDGSDEYDSNVTCKNTCWEAGKVAREKLKKKIATYENGVVIRKQEVERAKEAFAKDEADLAKLKGEEKMLQGLVDKLKEQKKLIENAEEEERLRKEKEEKRTKEEDEKQAAVEKGALDASRDVDSKEIHDHLQEGENKHDGHATGHDNHVTESRASIEQHGSVSKDGISVEGGTVDELPQESAAPTIEKVIY
;
A
#
# COMPACT_ATOMS: atom_id res chain seq x y z
N MET A 1 -57.49 -40.50 70.09
CA MET A 1 -56.01 -40.67 70.09
C MET A 1 -55.55 -40.99 68.66
N ARG A 2 -54.26 -40.75 68.36
CA ARG A 2 -53.57 -41.03 67.07
C ARG A 2 -54.01 -40.18 65.88
N ARG A 3 -53.11 -39.75 64.98
CA ARG A 3 -51.67 -39.45 65.09
C ARG A 3 -51.32 -38.58 63.86
N LEU A 4 -50.83 -37.36 64.04
CA LEU A 4 -50.29 -36.57 62.92
C LEU A 4 -48.89 -37.11 62.57
N LEU A 5 -48.68 -37.48 61.31
CA LEU A 5 -47.34 -37.78 60.79
C LEU A 5 -46.75 -36.49 60.21
N GLY A 6 -45.87 -35.84 60.96
CA GLY A 6 -45.01 -34.79 60.43
C GLY A 6 -43.88 -35.41 59.61
N GLY A 7 -43.90 -35.26 58.29
CA GLY A 7 -42.79 -35.65 57.43
C GLY A 7 -41.63 -34.68 57.60
N SER A 8 -40.49 -35.14 58.12
CA SER A 8 -39.28 -34.31 58.21
C SER A 8 -38.59 -34.26 56.85
N LEU A 9 -38.63 -33.09 56.20
CA LEU A 9 -37.89 -32.85 54.96
C LEU A 9 -36.41 -32.62 55.29
N VAL A 10 -35.62 -33.67 55.26
CA VAL A 10 -34.17 -33.59 55.47
C VAL A 10 -33.53 -32.90 54.26
N LEU A 11 -33.18 -31.63 54.43
CA LEU A 11 -32.49 -30.85 53.41
C LEU A 11 -31.00 -31.23 53.41
N CYS A 12 -30.62 -32.16 52.54
CA CYS A 12 -29.22 -32.53 52.35
C CYS A 12 -28.44 -31.35 51.74
N ILE A 13 -27.75 -30.58 52.57
CA ILE A 13 -26.78 -29.58 52.12
C ILE A 13 -25.59 -30.35 51.55
N ALA A 14 -25.51 -30.41 50.23
CA ALA A 14 -24.30 -30.88 49.55
C ALA A 14 -23.20 -29.85 49.79
N ALA A 15 -22.21 -30.20 50.61
CA ALA A 15 -20.99 -29.42 50.71
C ALA A 15 -20.28 -29.46 49.35
N VAL A 16 -20.06 -28.30 48.74
CA VAL A 16 -19.19 -28.18 47.57
C VAL A 16 -17.77 -28.41 48.08
N VAL A 17 -17.25 -29.62 47.86
CA VAL A 17 -15.85 -29.92 48.14
C VAL A 17 -15.02 -29.23 47.08
N GLU A 18 -14.33 -28.17 47.46
CA GLU A 18 -13.46 -27.39 46.58
C GLU A 18 -12.22 -28.23 46.26
N SER A 19 -12.29 -29.00 45.17
CA SER A 19 -11.23 -29.90 44.76
C SER A 19 -9.98 -29.11 44.38
N LYS A 20 -8.86 -29.35 45.06
CA LYS A 20 -7.54 -28.81 44.68
C LYS A 20 -7.30 -29.01 43.17
N PRO A 21 -6.72 -28.03 42.47
CA PRO A 21 -6.36 -28.19 41.06
C PRO A 21 -5.37 -29.37 40.90
N PRO A 22 -5.43 -30.14 39.81
CA PRO A 22 -4.53 -31.27 39.62
C PRO A 22 -3.10 -30.76 39.40
N LEU A 23 -2.18 -31.20 40.27
CA LEU A 23 -0.77 -30.80 40.31
C LEU A 23 -0.09 -30.97 38.95
N ASP A 24 -0.45 -32.04 38.22
CA ASP A 24 -0.33 -32.32 36.77
C ASP A 24 -0.28 -31.14 35.78
N SER A 25 -0.85 -29.98 36.16
CA SER A 25 -1.08 -28.80 35.32
C SER A 25 -0.68 -27.48 36.00
N LEU A 26 -0.21 -27.53 37.24
CA LEU A 26 0.02 -26.35 38.07
C LEU A 26 1.35 -25.68 37.71
N GLY A 27 1.36 -24.34 37.69
CA GLY A 27 2.53 -23.52 37.33
C GLY A 27 2.99 -23.63 35.87
N ILE A 28 2.33 -24.44 35.02
CA ILE A 28 2.70 -24.66 33.62
C ILE A 28 2.13 -23.54 32.70
N PRO A 29 2.96 -22.87 31.86
CA PRO A 29 2.48 -21.96 30.82
C PRO A 29 1.63 -22.69 29.76
N PRO A 30 0.54 -22.08 29.22
CA PRO A 30 -0.28 -22.66 28.16
C PRO A 30 0.45 -23.05 26.86
N GLN A 31 1.61 -22.43 26.61
CA GLN A 31 2.50 -22.73 25.49
C GLN A 31 3.26 -24.04 25.71
N ASP A 32 3.47 -24.42 26.97
CA ASP A 32 4.25 -25.58 27.41
C ASP A 32 3.37 -26.76 27.86
N GLU A 33 2.05 -26.60 27.98
CA GLU A 33 1.10 -27.69 28.29
C GLU A 33 1.39 -28.96 27.46
N ALA A 34 1.65 -28.80 26.15
CA ALA A 34 1.93 -29.91 25.23
C ALA A 34 3.26 -30.64 25.49
N TYR A 35 4.23 -30.00 26.17
CA TYR A 35 5.52 -30.60 26.52
C TYR A 35 5.38 -31.69 27.58
N TYR A 36 4.50 -31.46 28.56
CA TYR A 36 4.33 -32.32 29.74
C TYR A 36 3.37 -33.50 29.54
N ILE A 37 2.72 -33.63 28.37
CA ILE A 37 1.76 -34.72 28.07
C ILE A 37 2.46 -36.10 27.98
N GLY A 38 3.77 -36.14 27.72
CA GLY A 38 4.52 -37.40 27.59
C GLY A 38 4.61 -38.20 28.90
N GLY A 39 4.54 -39.53 28.83
CA GLY A 39 4.76 -40.40 30.00
C GLY A 39 6.22 -40.45 30.49
N VAL A 40 7.17 -40.05 29.64
CA VAL A 40 8.56 -39.76 29.99
C VAL A 40 8.93 -38.44 29.32
N ILE A 41 9.33 -37.47 30.13
CA ILE A 41 9.61 -36.08 29.76
C ILE A 41 11.13 -35.87 29.94
N LYS A 42 11.74 -34.94 29.19
CA LYS A 42 13.16 -34.62 29.32
C LYS A 42 13.32 -33.35 30.16
N CYS A 43 14.49 -33.14 30.76
CA CYS A 43 14.87 -31.79 31.18
C CYS A 43 15.15 -30.94 29.91
N ARG A 44 14.91 -29.62 29.94
CA ARG A 44 15.06 -28.73 28.78
C ARG A 44 16.52 -28.45 28.45
N ASP A 45 17.39 -28.43 29.46
CA ASP A 45 18.85 -28.39 29.36
C ASP A 45 19.46 -29.67 28.76
N GLY A 46 18.70 -30.77 28.70
CA GLY A 46 19.12 -32.08 28.22
C GLY A 46 19.93 -32.93 29.21
N SER A 47 20.04 -32.51 30.49
CA SER A 47 20.76 -33.23 31.55
C SER A 47 20.16 -34.60 31.87
N GLY A 48 18.83 -34.73 31.85
CA GLY A 48 18.12 -35.89 32.34
C GLY A 48 16.75 -36.13 31.68
N ARG A 49 15.98 -37.00 32.33
CA ARG A 49 14.58 -37.31 31.99
C ARG A 49 13.85 -37.78 33.25
N PHE A 50 12.57 -37.44 33.35
CA PHE A 50 11.68 -37.79 34.45
C PHE A 50 10.41 -38.45 33.89
N SER A 51 9.71 -39.22 34.72
CA SER A 51 8.40 -39.77 34.37
C SER A 51 7.29 -38.76 34.69
N ARG A 52 6.07 -38.97 34.16
CA ARG A 52 4.94 -38.07 34.48
C ARG A 52 4.52 -38.13 35.96
N ASP A 53 4.90 -39.18 36.70
CA ASP A 53 4.67 -39.28 38.15
C ASP A 53 5.65 -38.42 38.97
N GLN A 54 6.72 -37.93 38.34
CA GLN A 54 7.75 -37.01 38.87
C GLN A 54 7.56 -35.59 38.29
N LEU A 55 6.31 -35.17 38.08
CA LEU A 55 5.96 -33.82 37.62
C LEU A 55 5.18 -33.15 38.75
N ASN A 56 5.78 -32.14 39.39
CA ASN A 56 5.25 -31.53 40.61
C ASN A 56 5.08 -32.55 41.77
N ASP A 57 6.11 -33.36 42.05
CA ASP A 57 6.14 -34.32 43.17
C ASP A 57 6.91 -33.82 44.41
N ASP A 58 7.39 -32.56 44.37
CA ASP A 58 8.17 -31.86 45.39
C ASP A 58 9.63 -32.36 45.52
N PHE A 59 10.17 -32.93 44.43
CA PHE A 59 11.56 -33.37 44.35
C PHE A 59 12.26 -32.91 43.05
N CYS A 60 13.48 -32.36 43.20
CA CYS A 60 14.22 -31.80 42.07
C CYS A 60 15.14 -32.83 41.37
N ASP A 61 14.63 -33.45 40.31
CA ASP A 61 15.33 -34.35 39.38
C ASP A 61 16.05 -33.59 38.24
N CYS A 62 15.50 -32.48 37.75
CA CYS A 62 16.07 -31.66 36.69
C CYS A 62 16.78 -30.41 37.25
N PRO A 63 18.10 -30.21 37.00
CA PRO A 63 18.83 -29.01 37.41
C PRO A 63 18.29 -27.67 36.89
N ASP A 64 17.48 -27.70 35.82
CA ASP A 64 16.83 -26.54 35.23
C ASP A 64 15.39 -26.29 35.74
N GLY A 65 14.86 -27.16 36.60
CA GLY A 65 13.51 -27.04 37.15
C GLY A 65 12.36 -27.32 36.17
N THR A 66 12.61 -28.08 35.10
CA THR A 66 11.57 -28.47 34.12
C THR A 66 10.49 -29.38 34.72
N ASP A 67 10.87 -30.23 35.65
CA ASP A 67 10.09 -31.19 36.44
C ASP A 67 9.18 -30.54 37.50
N GLU A 68 9.60 -29.38 38.02
CA GLU A 68 8.95 -28.72 39.17
C GLU A 68 8.40 -27.31 38.84
N PRO A 69 7.61 -27.10 37.76
CA PRO A 69 7.01 -25.80 37.45
C PRO A 69 5.96 -25.34 38.46
N GLY A 70 5.39 -26.26 39.25
CA GLY A 70 4.25 -26.04 40.14
C GLY A 70 4.57 -26.04 41.64
N THR A 71 5.81 -26.30 42.06
CA THR A 71 6.23 -26.32 43.49
C THR A 71 7.40 -25.35 43.76
N SER A 72 8.00 -25.45 44.95
CA SER A 72 9.22 -24.73 45.35
C SER A 72 10.50 -25.60 45.36
N ALA A 73 10.44 -26.87 44.95
CA ALA A 73 11.52 -27.84 45.12
C ALA A 73 12.80 -27.55 44.30
N CYS A 74 12.68 -27.06 43.06
CA CYS A 74 13.84 -26.70 42.23
C CYS A 74 14.16 -25.19 42.26
N PRO A 75 15.43 -24.78 42.42
CA PRO A 75 15.80 -23.36 42.59
C PRO A 75 15.72 -22.51 41.31
N GLU A 76 15.89 -23.12 40.13
CA GLU A 76 15.79 -22.43 38.82
C GLU A 76 14.36 -22.47 38.22
N ALA A 77 13.46 -23.26 38.84
CA ALA A 77 12.08 -23.42 38.41
C ALA A 77 11.25 -22.12 38.54
N LYS A 78 10.19 -22.04 37.74
CA LYS A 78 9.40 -20.82 37.53
C LYS A 78 7.92 -21.15 37.43
N PHE A 79 7.15 -20.57 38.33
CA PHE A 79 5.72 -20.79 38.46
C PHE A 79 4.92 -19.79 37.62
N TYR A 80 4.02 -20.26 36.78
CA TYR A 80 3.13 -19.44 35.95
C TYR A 80 1.80 -19.13 36.65
N CYS A 81 1.67 -17.93 37.21
CA CYS A 81 0.39 -17.36 37.64
C CYS A 81 -0.52 -17.15 36.41
N LYS A 82 -1.59 -17.94 36.29
CA LYS A 82 -2.54 -17.84 35.15
C LYS A 82 -3.29 -16.51 35.14
N ASN A 83 -3.51 -15.92 36.32
CA ASN A 83 -4.07 -14.60 36.59
C ASN A 83 -5.34 -14.31 35.76
N ALA A 84 -6.31 -15.22 35.77
CA ALA A 84 -7.48 -15.16 34.88
C ALA A 84 -8.23 -13.81 34.98
N GLY A 85 -8.34 -13.10 33.85
CA GLY A 85 -8.92 -11.75 33.77
C GLY A 85 -7.94 -10.59 33.99
N HIS A 86 -6.69 -10.87 34.36
CA HIS A 86 -5.56 -9.96 34.36
C HIS A 86 -4.50 -10.44 33.35
N THR A 87 -3.27 -9.95 33.47
CA THR A 87 -2.09 -10.39 32.72
C THR A 87 -1.44 -11.55 33.48
N PRO A 88 -1.07 -12.66 32.81
CA PRO A 88 -0.27 -13.71 33.45
C PRO A 88 1.07 -13.16 33.92
N VAL A 89 1.61 -13.76 34.98
CA VAL A 89 2.91 -13.40 35.58
C VAL A 89 3.66 -14.69 35.86
N THR A 90 4.98 -14.66 35.70
CA THR A 90 5.86 -15.77 36.11
C THR A 90 6.66 -15.33 37.32
N ILE A 91 6.59 -16.13 38.39
CA ILE A 91 7.36 -15.93 39.63
C ILE A 91 8.43 -17.03 39.77
N PHE A 92 9.37 -16.85 40.69
CA PHE A 92 10.32 -17.90 41.03
C PHE A 92 9.64 -18.97 41.90
N SER A 93 10.03 -20.23 41.72
CA SER A 93 9.60 -21.37 42.55
C SER A 93 9.71 -21.10 44.05
N SER A 94 10.71 -20.35 44.49
CA SER A 94 10.93 -19.98 45.90
C SER A 94 9.81 -19.14 46.55
N ARG A 95 8.74 -18.78 45.82
CA ARG A 95 7.54 -18.08 46.30
C ARG A 95 6.28 -18.96 46.25
N VAL A 96 6.45 -20.26 46.03
CA VAL A 96 5.34 -21.22 45.95
C VAL A 96 5.19 -21.89 47.33
N ASN A 97 4.04 -21.64 47.97
CA ASN A 97 3.75 -21.99 49.36
C ASN A 97 4.71 -21.37 50.40
N ASP A 98 5.22 -20.15 50.15
CA ASP A 98 6.08 -19.42 51.10
C ASP A 98 5.29 -18.65 52.17
N GLY A 99 3.98 -18.50 51.99
CA GLY A 99 3.06 -17.77 52.87
C GLY A 99 2.68 -16.37 52.37
N ILE A 100 3.14 -15.94 51.19
CA ILE A 100 2.90 -14.62 50.60
C ILE A 100 2.08 -14.77 49.30
N CYS A 101 1.03 -13.95 49.16
CA CYS A 101 0.22 -13.91 47.93
C CYS A 101 0.89 -13.05 46.85
N ASP A 102 1.64 -13.67 45.96
CA ASP A 102 2.36 -13.04 44.83
C ASP A 102 1.52 -13.07 43.53
N CYS A 103 0.83 -14.17 43.24
CA CYS A 103 -0.14 -14.29 42.15
C CYS A 103 -1.46 -13.58 42.51
N CYS A 104 -2.04 -12.80 41.58
CA CYS A 104 -3.33 -12.13 41.86
C CYS A 104 -4.52 -13.10 41.91
N ASP A 105 -4.35 -14.35 41.49
CA ASP A 105 -5.36 -15.40 41.60
C ASP A 105 -5.18 -16.30 42.83
N GLY A 106 -4.04 -16.21 43.53
CA GLY A 106 -3.70 -17.06 44.68
C GLY A 106 -3.30 -18.49 44.32
N SER A 107 -2.89 -18.76 43.07
CA SER A 107 -2.53 -20.12 42.61
C SER A 107 -1.18 -20.62 43.14
N ASP A 108 -0.33 -19.72 43.61
CA ASP A 108 0.96 -19.91 44.29
C ASP A 108 0.84 -20.51 45.70
N GLU A 109 -0.22 -20.18 46.43
CA GLU A 109 -0.43 -20.53 47.83
C GLU A 109 -1.55 -21.59 47.98
N TYR A 110 -1.30 -22.79 47.47
CA TYR A 110 -2.29 -23.86 47.28
C TYR A 110 -2.23 -25.00 48.34
N ASP A 111 -1.15 -25.08 49.12
CA ASP A 111 -1.00 -26.01 50.26
C ASP A 111 -0.36 -25.37 51.50
N SER A 112 -0.20 -24.05 51.51
CA SER A 112 0.25 -23.30 52.67
C SER A 112 -0.87 -23.05 53.69
N ASN A 113 -0.52 -22.42 54.82
CA ASN A 113 -1.47 -22.08 55.89
C ASN A 113 -2.05 -20.65 55.74
N VAL A 114 -1.99 -20.04 54.55
CA VAL A 114 -2.69 -18.78 54.23
C VAL A 114 -3.85 -19.03 53.27
N THR A 115 -4.60 -17.98 52.92
CA THR A 115 -5.71 -18.10 51.97
C THR A 115 -5.76 -16.86 51.10
N CYS A 116 -5.11 -16.94 49.95
CA CYS A 116 -5.04 -15.84 49.00
C CYS A 116 -6.38 -15.61 48.31
N LYS A 117 -6.76 -14.34 48.14
CA LYS A 117 -8.03 -13.95 47.50
C LYS A 117 -7.76 -13.56 46.06
N ASN A 118 -8.54 -14.10 45.13
CA ASN A 118 -8.47 -13.69 43.73
C ASN A 118 -8.87 -12.21 43.58
N THR A 119 -7.89 -11.38 43.19
CA THR A 119 -8.02 -9.94 42.95
C THR A 119 -7.80 -9.57 41.47
N CYS A 120 -7.46 -10.54 40.61
CA CYS A 120 -7.16 -10.32 39.18
C CYS A 120 -8.28 -9.58 38.43
N TRP A 121 -9.55 -9.79 38.81
CA TRP A 121 -10.64 -9.05 38.17
C TRP A 121 -10.53 -7.53 38.40
N GLU A 122 -10.13 -7.09 39.59
CA GLU A 122 -9.94 -5.66 39.88
C GLU A 122 -8.62 -5.13 39.32
N ALA A 123 -7.50 -5.82 39.58
CA ALA A 123 -6.18 -5.47 39.07
C ALA A 123 -6.16 -5.32 37.55
N GLY A 124 -6.77 -6.28 36.83
CA GLY A 124 -6.83 -6.27 35.37
C GLY A 124 -7.81 -5.28 34.75
N LYS A 125 -8.62 -4.55 35.53
CA LYS A 125 -9.69 -3.69 34.99
C LYS A 125 -9.18 -2.70 33.94
N VAL A 126 -8.10 -1.97 34.26
CA VAL A 126 -7.51 -0.96 33.36
C VAL A 126 -6.95 -1.60 32.08
N ALA A 127 -6.31 -2.76 32.20
CA ALA A 127 -5.79 -3.52 31.06
C ALA A 127 -6.92 -4.01 30.14
N ARG A 128 -7.99 -4.58 30.71
CA ARG A 128 -9.19 -5.03 29.97
C ARG A 128 -9.91 -3.87 29.28
N GLU A 129 -10.03 -2.71 29.93
CA GLU A 129 -10.63 -1.50 29.32
C GLU A 129 -9.77 -0.93 28.18
N LYS A 130 -8.44 -0.89 28.35
CA LYS A 130 -7.48 -0.50 27.29
C LYS A 130 -7.53 -1.45 26.10
N LEU A 131 -7.64 -2.76 26.34
CA LEU A 131 -7.76 -3.78 25.29
C LEU A 131 -9.10 -3.67 24.55
N LYS A 132 -10.23 -3.51 25.26
CA LYS A 132 -11.55 -3.29 24.64
C LYS A 132 -11.55 -2.09 23.70
N LYS A 133 -10.93 -0.97 24.10
CA LYS A 133 -10.77 0.21 23.23
C LYS A 133 -9.96 -0.11 21.97
N LYS A 134 -8.81 -0.79 22.11
CA LYS A 134 -8.00 -1.23 20.95
C LYS A 134 -8.78 -2.13 19.99
N ILE A 135 -9.55 -3.09 20.51
CA ILE A 135 -10.37 -4.00 19.70
C ILE A 135 -11.40 -3.21 18.89
N ALA A 136 -12.19 -2.34 19.54
CA ALA A 136 -13.20 -1.52 18.85
C ALA A 136 -12.59 -0.60 17.77
N THR A 137 -11.40 0.00 18.02
CA THR A 137 -10.67 0.77 17.01
C THR A 137 -10.23 -0.10 15.83
N TYR A 138 -9.76 -1.33 16.07
CA TYR A 138 -9.34 -2.25 15.02
C TYR A 138 -10.54 -2.75 14.19
N GLU A 139 -11.64 -3.13 14.83
CA GLU A 139 -12.88 -3.57 14.16
C GLU A 139 -13.43 -2.48 13.23
N ASN A 140 -13.51 -1.23 13.71
CA ASN A 140 -13.88 -0.08 12.88
C ASN A 140 -12.91 0.11 11.71
N GLY A 141 -11.60 -0.02 11.93
CA GLY A 141 -10.58 0.05 10.89
C GLY A 141 -10.70 -1.05 9.83
N VAL A 142 -11.10 -2.26 10.21
CA VAL A 142 -11.36 -3.38 9.28
C VAL A 142 -12.62 -3.11 8.44
N VAL A 143 -13.69 -2.58 9.03
CA VAL A 143 -14.92 -2.20 8.30
C VAL A 143 -14.62 -1.10 7.27
N ILE A 144 -13.91 -0.03 7.67
CA ILE A 144 -13.51 1.05 6.77
C ILE A 144 -12.61 0.50 5.65
N ARG A 145 -11.56 -0.26 5.98
CA ARG A 145 -10.66 -0.86 4.98
C ARG A 145 -11.42 -1.70 3.95
N LYS A 146 -12.43 -2.47 4.37
CA LYS A 146 -13.26 -3.24 3.44
C LYS A 146 -14.04 -2.34 2.48
N GLN A 147 -14.61 -1.24 2.97
CA GLN A 147 -15.32 -0.27 2.12
C GLN A 147 -14.39 0.46 1.14
N GLU A 148 -13.18 0.85 1.58
CA GLU A 148 -12.17 1.44 0.69
C GLU A 148 -11.73 0.44 -0.40
N VAL A 149 -11.54 -0.83 -0.05
CA VAL A 149 -11.12 -1.88 -1.01
C VAL A 149 -12.18 -2.14 -2.08
N GLU A 150 -13.47 -2.16 -1.73
CA GLU A 150 -14.52 -2.30 -2.76
C GLU A 150 -14.65 -1.04 -3.63
N ARG A 151 -14.61 0.17 -3.04
CA ARG A 151 -14.60 1.44 -3.81
C ARG A 151 -13.39 1.56 -4.73
N ALA A 152 -12.22 1.07 -4.33
CA ALA A 152 -11.04 1.03 -5.17
C ALA A 152 -11.21 0.08 -6.37
N LYS A 153 -11.82 -1.10 -6.20
CA LYS A 153 -12.15 -2.01 -7.32
C LYS A 153 -13.13 -1.38 -8.30
N GLU A 154 -14.17 -0.71 -7.80
CA GLU A 154 -15.15 0.00 -8.63
C GLU A 154 -14.48 1.12 -9.45
N ALA A 155 -13.57 1.88 -8.83
CA ALA A 155 -12.76 2.89 -9.52
C ALA A 155 -11.86 2.27 -10.60
N PHE A 156 -11.08 1.23 -10.28
CA PHE A 156 -10.21 0.56 -11.26
C PHE A 156 -10.99 -0.02 -12.45
N ALA A 157 -12.14 -0.65 -12.21
CA ALA A 157 -12.99 -1.18 -13.28
C ALA A 157 -13.57 -0.07 -14.19
N LYS A 158 -13.87 1.10 -13.62
CA LYS A 158 -14.29 2.28 -14.39
C LYS A 158 -13.12 2.85 -15.21
N ASP A 159 -11.95 3.03 -14.59
CA ASP A 159 -10.78 3.60 -15.24
C ASP A 159 -10.26 2.70 -16.38
N GLU A 160 -10.35 1.37 -16.23
CA GLU A 160 -10.07 0.40 -17.31
C GLU A 160 -11.05 0.56 -18.49
N ALA A 161 -12.35 0.74 -18.21
CA ALA A 161 -13.38 0.95 -19.24
C ALA A 161 -13.20 2.30 -19.98
N ASP A 162 -12.93 3.38 -19.26
CA ASP A 162 -12.66 4.71 -19.85
C ASP A 162 -11.36 4.68 -20.67
N LEU A 163 -10.32 3.99 -20.20
CA LEU A 163 -9.05 3.79 -20.93
C LEU A 163 -9.23 2.94 -22.20
N ALA A 164 -10.10 1.91 -22.17
CA ALA A 164 -10.45 1.12 -23.35
C ALA A 164 -11.22 1.96 -24.39
N LYS A 165 -12.14 2.83 -23.95
CA LYS A 165 -12.86 3.78 -24.81
C LYS A 165 -11.91 4.77 -25.49
N LEU A 166 -11.02 5.40 -24.71
CA LEU A 166 -10.05 6.36 -25.23
C LEU A 166 -9.10 5.75 -26.28
N LYS A 167 -8.61 4.52 -26.07
CA LYS A 167 -7.83 3.79 -27.08
C LYS A 167 -8.61 3.49 -28.36
N GLY A 168 -9.93 3.30 -28.26
CA GLY A 168 -10.82 3.16 -29.42
C GLY A 168 -10.92 4.47 -30.21
N GLU A 169 -11.10 5.60 -29.50
CA GLU A 169 -11.19 6.94 -30.09
C GLU A 169 -9.86 7.38 -30.73
N GLU A 170 -8.73 7.15 -30.05
CA GLU A 170 -7.37 7.35 -30.57
C GLU A 170 -7.15 6.60 -31.88
N LYS A 171 -7.47 5.31 -31.93
CA LYS A 171 -7.32 4.48 -33.14
C LYS A 171 -8.19 4.95 -34.30
N MET A 172 -9.41 5.44 -34.01
CA MET A 172 -10.31 6.00 -35.02
C MET A 172 -9.80 7.34 -35.57
N LEU A 173 -9.26 8.21 -34.70
CA LEU A 173 -8.65 9.47 -35.09
C LEU A 173 -7.37 9.26 -35.91
N GLN A 174 -6.49 8.35 -35.50
CA GLN A 174 -5.29 7.99 -36.26
C GLN A 174 -5.65 7.48 -37.67
N GLY A 175 -6.62 6.57 -37.77
CA GLY A 175 -7.12 6.06 -39.06
C GLY A 175 -7.85 7.11 -39.93
N LEU A 176 -8.22 8.26 -39.37
CA LEU A 176 -8.71 9.42 -40.13
C LEU A 176 -7.56 10.34 -40.56
N VAL A 177 -6.59 10.59 -39.68
CA VAL A 177 -5.35 11.34 -39.99
C VAL A 177 -4.60 10.70 -41.16
N ASP A 178 -4.44 9.37 -41.16
CA ASP A 178 -3.75 8.66 -42.23
C ASP A 178 -4.49 8.76 -43.58
N LYS A 179 -5.83 8.73 -43.57
CA LYS A 179 -6.65 8.95 -44.78
C LYS A 179 -6.53 10.37 -45.30
N LEU A 180 -6.62 11.37 -44.43
CA LEU A 180 -6.48 12.78 -44.80
C LEU A 180 -5.07 13.07 -45.34
N LYS A 181 -4.04 12.42 -44.80
CA LYS A 181 -2.65 12.52 -45.27
C LYS A 181 -2.47 11.94 -46.67
N GLU A 182 -3.05 10.78 -46.98
CA GLU A 182 -2.98 10.22 -48.33
C GLU A 182 -3.86 11.00 -49.33
N GLN A 183 -5.05 11.45 -48.93
CA GLN A 183 -5.87 12.34 -49.76
C GLN A 183 -5.14 13.65 -50.08
N LYS A 184 -4.49 14.28 -49.09
CA LYS A 184 -3.67 15.47 -49.30
C LYS A 184 -2.55 15.20 -50.32
N LYS A 185 -1.81 14.10 -50.17
CA LYS A 185 -0.72 13.71 -51.08
C LYS A 185 -1.21 13.46 -52.51
N LEU A 186 -2.40 12.87 -52.68
CA LEU A 186 -3.02 12.70 -53.99
C LEU A 186 -3.40 14.04 -54.65
N ILE A 187 -3.82 15.04 -53.85
CA ILE A 187 -4.10 16.40 -54.33
C ILE A 187 -2.78 17.11 -54.70
N GLU A 188 -1.77 17.10 -53.84
CA GLU A 188 -0.46 17.72 -54.11
C GLU A 188 0.18 17.17 -55.41
N ASN A 189 0.11 15.84 -55.62
CA ASN A 189 0.57 15.21 -56.86
C ASN A 189 -0.25 15.64 -58.10
N ALA A 190 -1.56 15.82 -57.95
CA ALA A 190 -2.43 16.22 -59.06
C ALA A 190 -2.23 17.69 -59.45
N GLU A 191 -2.04 18.58 -58.46
CA GLU A 191 -1.69 19.99 -58.67
C GLU A 191 -0.32 20.14 -59.37
N GLU A 192 0.66 19.30 -59.02
CA GLU A 192 1.96 19.26 -59.70
C GLU A 192 1.86 18.73 -61.15
N GLU A 193 1.12 17.65 -61.40
CA GLU A 193 0.83 17.19 -62.76
C GLU A 193 0.10 18.24 -63.61
N GLU A 194 -0.87 18.97 -63.04
CA GLU A 194 -1.57 20.04 -63.74
C GLU A 194 -0.64 21.21 -64.07
N ARG A 195 0.23 21.62 -63.12
CA ARG A 195 1.26 22.66 -63.32
C ARG A 195 2.21 22.27 -64.46
N LEU A 196 2.72 21.04 -64.44
CA LEU A 196 3.63 20.51 -65.47
C LEU A 196 2.95 20.33 -66.83
N ARG A 197 1.63 20.16 -66.90
CA ARG A 197 0.86 20.14 -68.16
C ARG A 197 0.73 21.54 -68.75
N LYS A 198 0.33 22.51 -67.93
CA LYS A 198 0.22 23.92 -68.35
C LYS A 198 1.54 24.47 -68.87
N GLU A 199 2.64 24.20 -68.18
CA GLU A 199 4.00 24.60 -68.61
C GLU A 199 4.39 23.98 -69.97
N LYS A 200 4.08 22.71 -70.20
CA LYS A 200 4.33 22.02 -71.49
C LYS A 200 3.45 22.56 -72.61
N GLU A 201 2.21 22.92 -72.31
CA GLU A 201 1.26 23.49 -73.27
C GLU A 201 1.66 24.92 -73.66
N GLU A 202 1.97 25.78 -72.69
CA GLU A 202 2.47 27.14 -72.92
C GLU A 202 3.82 27.16 -73.67
N LYS A 203 4.71 26.19 -73.39
CA LYS A 203 5.94 26.04 -74.16
C LYS A 203 5.65 25.62 -75.60
N ARG A 204 4.69 24.71 -75.81
CA ARG A 204 4.28 24.28 -77.16
C ARG A 204 3.66 25.41 -77.97
N THR A 205 2.79 26.24 -77.39
CA THR A 205 2.24 27.39 -78.12
C THR A 205 3.34 28.36 -78.50
N LYS A 206 4.26 28.71 -77.59
CA LYS A 206 5.44 29.54 -77.91
C LYS A 206 6.29 28.94 -79.03
N GLU A 207 6.56 27.64 -78.99
CA GLU A 207 7.28 26.92 -80.04
C GLU A 207 6.52 26.85 -81.38
N GLU A 208 5.19 26.93 -81.38
CA GLU A 208 4.34 26.94 -82.59
C GLU A 208 4.19 28.37 -83.14
N ASP A 209 4.14 29.39 -82.28
CA ASP A 209 4.19 30.83 -82.60
C ASP A 209 5.55 31.23 -83.19
N GLU A 210 6.67 30.78 -82.61
CA GLU A 210 8.02 31.00 -83.15
C GLU A 210 8.19 30.40 -84.55
N LYS A 211 7.62 29.21 -84.79
CA LYS A 211 7.64 28.57 -86.11
C LYS A 211 6.78 29.33 -87.12
N GLN A 212 5.61 29.85 -86.71
CA GLN A 212 4.79 30.72 -87.57
C GLN A 212 5.49 32.05 -87.87
N ALA A 213 6.08 32.70 -86.88
CA ALA A 213 6.85 33.94 -87.07
C ALA A 213 8.10 33.73 -87.95
N ALA A 214 8.72 32.55 -87.93
CA ALA A 214 9.81 32.19 -88.84
C ALA A 214 9.31 32.00 -90.29
N VAL A 215 8.15 31.39 -90.50
CA VAL A 215 7.51 31.26 -91.82
C VAL A 215 7.04 32.62 -92.35
N GLU A 216 6.47 33.47 -91.50
CA GLU A 216 6.03 34.83 -91.87
C GLU A 216 7.22 35.73 -92.23
N LYS A 217 8.33 35.68 -91.48
CA LYS A 217 9.59 36.32 -91.88
C LYS A 217 10.15 35.76 -93.19
N GLY A 218 10.00 34.46 -93.44
CA GLY A 218 10.33 33.83 -94.73
C GLY A 218 9.44 34.27 -95.90
N ALA A 219 8.26 34.84 -95.64
CA ALA A 219 7.35 35.39 -96.64
C ALA A 219 7.51 36.91 -96.85
N LEU A 220 8.20 37.61 -95.93
CA LEU A 220 8.34 39.07 -95.93
C LEU A 220 9.70 39.59 -96.44
N ASP A 221 10.66 38.71 -96.73
CA ASP A 221 11.99 39.09 -97.27
C ASP A 221 11.97 39.42 -98.79
N ALA A 222 10.91 40.10 -99.23
CA ALA A 222 10.56 40.33 -100.64
C ALA A 222 10.01 41.74 -100.95
N SER A 223 10.16 42.72 -100.04
CA SER A 223 10.10 44.14 -100.38
C SER A 223 10.91 44.99 -99.38
N ARG A 224 11.37 46.17 -99.80
CA ARG A 224 12.50 46.89 -99.16
C ARG A 224 12.14 48.28 -98.58
N ASP A 225 13.09 48.76 -97.79
CA ASP A 225 13.51 50.17 -97.58
C ASP A 225 12.70 51.08 -96.62
N VAL A 226 13.41 51.58 -95.58
CA VAL A 226 13.56 53.01 -95.16
C VAL A 226 12.25 53.78 -94.81
N ASP A 227 12.02 54.35 -93.61
CA ASP A 227 12.80 54.58 -92.37
C ASP A 227 11.79 54.88 -91.20
N SER A 228 12.07 55.36 -89.97
CA SER A 228 13.25 55.90 -89.26
C SER A 228 13.01 55.95 -87.74
N LYS A 229 14.05 55.84 -86.89
CA LYS A 229 14.35 56.80 -85.78
C LYS A 229 15.40 56.33 -84.75
N GLU A 230 16.08 57.33 -84.16
CA GLU A 230 16.80 57.30 -82.88
C GLU A 230 15.82 57.06 -81.69
N ILE A 231 16.19 56.64 -80.48
CA ILE A 231 17.37 57.00 -79.67
C ILE A 231 17.95 55.77 -78.93
N HIS A 232 19.26 55.87 -78.68
CA HIS A 232 20.12 54.96 -77.93
C HIS A 232 19.84 54.91 -76.42
N ASP A 233 19.94 53.73 -75.80
CA ASP A 233 20.72 53.60 -74.57
C ASP A 233 21.25 52.16 -74.37
N HIS A 234 22.32 52.01 -73.59
CA HIS A 234 23.22 50.85 -73.68
C HIS A 234 23.06 49.78 -72.58
N LEU A 235 23.32 48.53 -72.97
CA LEU A 235 23.78 47.37 -72.17
C LEU A 235 24.91 47.77 -71.16
N GLN A 236 25.24 47.05 -70.08
CA GLN A 236 24.96 45.67 -69.65
C GLN A 236 25.28 45.48 -68.14
N GLU A 237 24.77 44.43 -67.50
CA GLU A 237 25.29 43.82 -66.23
C GLU A 237 25.38 44.70 -64.96
N GLY A 238 25.51 44.18 -63.73
CA GLY A 238 25.43 42.79 -63.27
C GLY A 238 25.64 42.66 -61.74
N GLU A 239 24.91 41.72 -61.11
CA GLU A 239 25.13 41.06 -59.80
C GLU A 239 25.48 41.78 -58.46
N ASN A 240 24.99 41.14 -57.38
CA ASN A 240 25.63 40.93 -56.05
C ASN A 240 25.62 42.01 -54.91
N LYS A 241 24.81 41.67 -53.88
CA LYS A 241 25.14 41.58 -52.42
C LYS A 241 25.20 42.80 -51.48
N HIS A 242 24.96 42.43 -50.20
CA HIS A 242 25.36 43.00 -48.88
C HIS A 242 26.26 44.25 -48.85
N ASP A 243 26.20 45.12 -47.82
CA ASP A 243 26.01 44.82 -46.39
C ASP A 243 25.56 46.06 -45.56
N GLY A 244 25.31 45.86 -44.26
CA GLY A 244 25.49 46.85 -43.20
C GLY A 244 24.31 47.07 -42.24
N HIS A 245 24.50 47.41 -40.95
CA HIS A 245 25.61 47.20 -39.99
C HIS A 245 25.07 47.57 -38.56
N ALA A 246 25.83 47.31 -37.48
CA ALA A 246 25.46 47.51 -36.05
C ALA A 246 25.21 49.00 -35.66
N THR A 247 24.69 49.41 -34.48
CA THR A 247 24.66 48.86 -33.08
C THR A 247 23.35 49.28 -32.35
N GLY A 248 22.96 48.82 -31.13
CA GLY A 248 23.52 47.86 -30.15
C GLY A 248 23.21 48.26 -28.67
N HIS A 249 23.47 47.34 -27.72
CA HIS A 249 23.43 47.46 -26.23
C HIS A 249 22.09 47.68 -25.46
N ASP A 250 21.66 46.61 -24.79
CA ASP A 250 21.51 46.45 -23.32
C ASP A 250 20.40 47.11 -22.43
N ASN A 251 19.65 46.19 -21.79
CA ASN A 251 19.38 46.07 -20.33
C ASN A 251 18.32 46.93 -19.58
N HIS A 252 17.38 46.20 -18.93
CA HIS A 252 17.03 46.26 -17.49
C HIS A 252 16.31 47.53 -16.94
N VAL A 253 15.27 47.52 -16.07
CA VAL A 253 14.25 46.55 -15.60
C VAL A 253 13.19 47.33 -14.74
N THR A 254 12.13 46.69 -14.24
CA THR A 254 11.13 47.25 -13.25
C THR A 254 10.26 48.44 -13.73
N GLU A 255 9.11 48.82 -13.15
CA GLU A 255 8.34 48.32 -12.00
C GLU A 255 6.81 48.59 -12.13
N SER A 256 6.03 48.15 -11.13
CA SER A 256 4.77 48.76 -10.62
C SER A 256 3.59 49.02 -11.61
N ARG A 257 2.50 48.23 -11.60
CA ARG A 257 1.43 48.09 -10.58
C ARG A 257 0.32 49.17 -10.67
N ALA A 258 -0.85 48.74 -11.13
CA ALA A 258 -2.16 49.31 -10.77
C ALA A 258 -3.18 48.17 -10.65
N SER A 259 -4.13 48.29 -9.72
CA SER A 259 -5.15 47.26 -9.40
C SER A 259 -6.57 47.74 -9.73
N ILE A 260 -7.56 46.84 -9.59
CA ILE A 260 -9.02 47.02 -9.33
C ILE A 260 -9.90 46.27 -10.35
N GLU A 261 -10.91 45.45 -10.01
CA GLU A 261 -11.34 44.83 -8.72
C GLU A 261 -12.28 43.61 -8.96
N GLN A 262 -12.43 42.74 -7.93
CA GLN A 262 -13.58 41.90 -7.47
C GLN A 262 -14.61 41.31 -8.47
N HIS A 263 -15.33 40.18 -8.26
CA HIS A 263 -15.61 39.27 -7.13
C HIS A 263 -15.64 37.80 -7.69
N GLY A 264 -15.72 36.70 -6.92
CA GLY A 264 -15.73 36.50 -5.47
C GLY A 264 -15.69 35.02 -5.05
N SER A 265 -14.92 34.77 -3.98
CA SER A 265 -15.33 34.09 -2.72
C SER A 265 -15.75 32.61 -2.62
N VAL A 266 -14.91 31.84 -1.91
CA VAL A 266 -15.25 30.98 -0.73
C VAL A 266 -15.98 29.63 -1.02
N SER A 267 -15.68 28.50 -0.38
CA SER A 267 -14.87 28.22 0.83
C SER A 267 -13.85 27.07 0.65
N LYS A 268 -12.90 26.96 1.59
CA LYS A 268 -12.13 25.73 1.87
C LYS A 268 -12.01 25.56 3.38
N ASP A 269 -12.57 24.49 3.93
CA ASP A 269 -12.35 24.12 5.32
C ASP A 269 -11.07 23.28 5.45
N GLY A 270 -10.21 23.67 6.39
CA GLY A 270 -8.99 22.95 6.73
C GLY A 270 -9.10 22.38 8.15
N ILE A 271 -8.62 21.15 8.34
CA ILE A 271 -8.49 20.51 9.66
C ILE A 271 -7.01 20.29 9.93
N SER A 272 -6.51 20.89 11.01
CA SER A 272 -5.15 20.66 11.50
C SER A 272 -4.99 19.24 12.01
N VAL A 273 -3.83 18.64 11.74
CA VAL A 273 -3.36 17.42 12.40
C VAL A 273 -2.11 17.81 13.19
N GLU A 274 -2.18 17.77 14.51
CA GLU A 274 -0.99 17.93 15.36
C GLU A 274 -0.14 16.66 15.34
N GLY A 275 1.20 16.84 15.41
CA GLY A 275 2.14 15.73 15.32
C GLY A 275 2.19 14.90 16.60
N GLY A 276 1.82 13.62 16.50
CA GLY A 276 2.14 12.61 17.52
C GLY A 276 3.59 12.14 17.39
N THR A 277 4.26 11.94 18.52
CA THR A 277 5.63 11.40 18.57
C THR A 277 5.69 9.97 18.06
N VAL A 278 6.69 9.65 17.23
CA VAL A 278 7.03 8.29 16.81
C VAL A 278 7.82 7.60 17.91
N ASP A 279 7.22 6.62 18.58
CA ASP A 279 7.95 5.62 19.37
C ASP A 279 8.55 4.55 18.45
N GLU A 280 9.74 4.07 18.81
CA GLU A 280 10.59 3.24 17.96
C GLU A 280 10.11 1.78 17.90
N LEU A 281 10.02 1.22 16.69
CA LEU A 281 9.64 -0.17 16.44
C LEU A 281 10.90 -1.01 16.11
N PRO A 282 11.19 -2.11 16.86
CA PRO A 282 12.29 -3.01 16.54
C PRO A 282 12.14 -3.68 15.16
N GLN A 283 13.29 -3.96 14.52
CA GLN A 283 13.34 -4.50 13.16
C GLN A 283 13.02 -6.00 13.06
N GLU A 284 12.93 -6.45 11.80
CA GLU A 284 12.45 -7.74 11.32
C GLU A 284 13.12 -9.00 11.90
N SER A 285 12.38 -10.11 11.87
CA SER A 285 12.95 -11.41 11.50
C SER A 285 12.07 -12.06 10.42
N ALA A 286 12.69 -12.73 9.45
CA ALA A 286 12.04 -13.09 8.20
C ALA A 286 11.22 -14.40 8.28
N ALA A 287 10.09 -14.44 7.57
CA ALA A 287 9.31 -15.66 7.36
C ALA A 287 9.87 -16.47 6.17
N PRO A 288 10.08 -17.80 6.30
CA PRO A 288 10.60 -18.62 5.22
C PRO A 288 9.53 -18.94 4.16
N THR A 289 9.91 -18.85 2.88
CA THR A 289 9.07 -19.26 1.74
C THR A 289 8.93 -20.78 1.68
N ILE A 290 7.69 -21.29 1.67
CA ILE A 290 7.41 -22.72 1.45
C ILE A 290 7.46 -23.01 -0.05
N GLU A 291 8.47 -23.76 -0.47
CA GLU A 291 8.64 -24.24 -1.84
C GLU A 291 7.69 -25.42 -2.12
N LYS A 292 6.93 -25.37 -3.23
CA LYS A 292 6.00 -26.44 -3.62
C LYS A 292 6.74 -27.55 -4.37
N VAL A 293 7.13 -28.60 -3.66
CA VAL A 293 7.50 -29.87 -4.29
C VAL A 293 6.23 -30.51 -4.88
N ILE A 294 6.27 -30.83 -6.17
CA ILE A 294 5.23 -31.59 -6.88
C ILE A 294 5.67 -33.06 -6.94
N TYR A 295 4.73 -33.96 -6.62
CA TYR A 295 4.76 -35.40 -6.90
C TYR A 295 3.41 -35.79 -7.51
#